data_AF-A0A3P6BE06-F1
#
_entry.id   AF-A0A3P6BE06-F1
#
_cell.length_a   1.000
_cell.length_b   1.000
_cell.length_c   1.000
_cell.angle_alpha   90.00
_cell.angle_beta   90.00
_cell.angle_gamma   90.00
#
_symmetry.space_group_name_H-M   'P 1'
#
loop_
_entity.id
_entity.type
_entity.pdbx_description
1 polymer ?
#
loop_
_entity_poly.entity_id
_entity_poly.type
_entity_poly.pdbx_seq_one_letter_code
_entity_poly.pdbx_strand_id
1 'polypeptide(L)'
;MNIFKKKTTPKEALRTSKREMAVATRGIEREITSLQLEEKRLVAEIKKTAKTGNEVLGFSCYIHSFFSTAATKILARQLVRLRQQITNLQGSRAQIRGVTTHTQALYASTSISSGMKGATTAMVAMNKQMAPTKQAKVIKEFQKQSAQLDMTIEMMSEAIDETLDKDEAEEETEDLTNQVLDEIGVGVASQLSSAPKGRIATKTAAPNTVNNKSENNDSGSTEVDDLERRLASLRRI
;
A
#
# COMPACT_ATOMS: atom_id res chain seq x y z
N MET A 1 -17.99 31.70 -29.63
CA MET A 1 -18.95 30.95 -28.78
C MET A 1 -19.53 29.83 -29.63
N ASN A 2 -19.17 28.56 -29.39
CA ASN A 2 -19.59 27.45 -30.25
C ASN A 2 -20.99 26.94 -29.86
N ILE A 3 -21.97 27.19 -30.71
CA ILE A 3 -23.41 26.95 -30.50
C ILE A 3 -23.82 25.48 -30.81
N PHE A 4 -22.90 24.68 -31.36
CA PHE A 4 -23.13 23.26 -31.73
C PHE A 4 -22.57 22.23 -30.73
N LYS A 5 -22.16 22.62 -29.52
CA LYS A 5 -21.76 21.64 -28.52
C LYS A 5 -23.00 21.03 -27.87
N LYS A 6 -23.26 19.75 -28.16
CA LYS A 6 -24.21 18.89 -27.43
C LYS A 6 -23.98 19.10 -25.92
N LYS A 7 -25.03 19.35 -25.14
CA LYS A 7 -24.91 19.48 -23.68
C LYS A 7 -24.14 18.27 -23.16
N THR A 8 -23.01 18.51 -22.50
CA THR A 8 -22.14 17.44 -21.99
C THR A 8 -22.99 16.49 -21.16
N THR A 9 -23.01 15.22 -21.54
CA THR A 9 -23.72 14.23 -20.73
C THR A 9 -23.04 14.16 -19.35
N PRO A 10 -23.77 13.85 -18.26
CA PRO A 10 -23.16 13.75 -16.93
C PRO A 10 -21.97 12.78 -16.90
N LYS A 11 -22.02 11.72 -17.71
CA LYS A 11 -20.93 10.76 -17.90
C LYS A 11 -19.70 11.36 -18.58
N GLU A 12 -19.90 12.18 -19.62
CA GLU A 12 -18.80 12.90 -20.29
C GLU A 12 -18.20 13.98 -19.39
N ALA A 13 -19.02 14.72 -18.65
CA ALA A 13 -18.57 15.73 -17.70
C ALA A 13 -17.69 15.12 -16.58
N LEU A 14 -18.05 13.94 -16.06
CA LEU A 14 -17.21 13.19 -15.12
C LEU A 14 -15.90 12.73 -15.76
N ARG A 15 -15.92 12.33 -17.04
CA ARG A 15 -14.72 11.89 -17.75
C ARG A 15 -13.75 13.04 -18.06
N THR A 16 -14.27 14.21 -18.43
CA THR A 16 -13.45 15.42 -18.61
C THR A 16 -12.88 15.89 -17.27
N SER A 17 -13.69 15.93 -16.21
CA SER A 17 -13.23 16.26 -14.86
C SER A 17 -12.10 15.35 -14.38
N LYS A 18 -12.20 14.02 -14.59
CA LYS A 18 -11.11 13.08 -14.28
C LYS A 18 -9.82 13.39 -15.05
N ARG A 19 -9.92 13.77 -16.33
CA ARG A 19 -8.76 14.13 -17.15
C ARG A 19 -8.11 15.42 -16.65
N GLU A 20 -8.92 16.43 -16.34
CA GLU A 20 -8.45 17.71 -15.80
C GLU A 20 -7.76 17.52 -14.45
N MET A 21 -8.33 16.71 -13.54
CA MET A 21 -7.69 16.37 -12.26
C MET A 21 -6.36 15.63 -12.44
N ALA A 22 -6.26 14.72 -13.41
CA ALA A 22 -5.01 14.03 -13.71
C ALA A 22 -3.92 14.98 -14.24
N VAL A 23 -4.30 15.94 -15.09
CA VAL A 23 -3.39 16.99 -15.57
C VAL A 23 -2.95 17.90 -14.42
N ALA A 24 -3.88 18.35 -13.57
CA ALA A 24 -3.59 19.17 -12.40
C ALA A 24 -2.66 18.45 -11.41
N THR A 25 -2.89 17.16 -11.16
CA THR A 25 -2.02 16.33 -10.30
C THR A 25 -0.58 16.30 -10.82
N ARG A 26 -0.41 16.07 -12.14
CA ARG A 26 0.92 16.06 -12.77
C ARG A 26 1.58 17.45 -12.76
N GLY A 27 0.80 18.51 -12.91
CA GLY A 27 1.28 19.90 -12.76
C GLY A 27 1.88 20.14 -11.38
N ILE A 28 1.12 19.80 -10.33
CA ILE A 28 1.56 19.92 -8.94
C ILE A 28 2.80 19.06 -8.64
N GLU A 29 2.86 17.82 -9.14
CA GLU A 29 4.04 16.95 -8.95
C GLU A 29 5.31 17.54 -9.58
N ARG A 30 5.19 18.19 -10.76
CA ARG A 30 6.31 18.90 -11.39
C ARG A 30 6.75 20.11 -10.57
N GLU A 31 5.80 20.90 -10.06
CA GLU A 31 6.09 22.05 -9.20
C GLU A 31 6.78 21.61 -7.90
N ILE A 32 6.29 20.56 -7.24
CA ILE A 32 6.94 19.98 -6.04
C ILE A 32 8.38 19.61 -6.35
N THR A 33 8.64 18.95 -7.48
CA THR A 33 9.99 18.54 -7.87
C THR A 33 10.90 19.76 -8.14
N SER A 34 10.36 20.80 -8.79
CA SER A 34 11.08 22.05 -9.04
C SER A 34 11.45 22.77 -7.74
N LEU A 35 10.49 22.92 -6.83
CA LEU A 35 10.70 23.57 -5.53
C LEU A 35 11.64 22.76 -4.63
N GLN A 36 11.63 21.43 -4.69
CA GLN A 36 12.60 20.59 -3.99
C GLN A 36 14.03 20.77 -4.52
N LEU A 37 14.20 21.03 -5.82
CA LEU A 37 15.51 21.36 -6.39
C LEU A 37 15.99 22.74 -5.90
N GLU A 38 15.09 23.73 -5.88
CA GLU A 38 15.37 25.04 -5.30
C GLU A 38 15.69 24.97 -3.81
N GLU A 39 15.02 24.10 -3.05
CA GLU A 39 15.30 23.85 -1.64
C GLU A 39 16.73 23.35 -1.47
N LYS A 40 17.15 22.36 -2.26
CA LYS A 40 18.53 21.84 -2.25
C LYS A 40 19.55 22.93 -2.61
N ARG A 41 19.24 23.81 -3.57
CA ARG A 41 20.09 24.95 -3.94
C ARG A 41 20.22 25.96 -2.79
N LEU A 42 19.11 26.38 -2.18
CA LEU A 42 19.12 27.29 -1.03
C LEU A 42 19.85 26.69 0.17
N VAL A 43 19.69 25.38 0.45
CA VAL A 43 20.45 24.69 1.50
C VAL A 43 21.95 24.73 1.22
N ALA A 44 22.38 24.53 -0.03
CA ALA A 44 23.78 24.63 -0.41
C ALA A 44 24.30 26.07 -0.27
N GLU A 45 23.50 27.07 -0.63
CA GLU A 45 23.85 28.49 -0.50
C GLU A 45 23.99 28.92 0.96
N ILE A 46 23.02 28.55 1.82
CA ILE A 46 23.09 28.76 3.28
C ILE A 46 24.35 28.14 3.87
N LYS A 47 24.70 26.91 3.45
CA LYS A 47 25.93 26.24 3.90
C LYS A 47 27.19 26.98 3.46
N LYS A 48 27.21 27.58 2.25
CA LYS A 48 28.34 28.38 1.76
C LYS A 48 28.46 29.69 2.54
N THR A 49 27.37 30.45 2.67
CA THR A 49 27.38 31.74 3.38
C THR A 49 27.71 31.56 4.87
N ALA A 50 27.26 30.47 5.49
CA ALA A 50 27.61 30.14 6.87
C ALA A 50 29.09 29.82 7.06
N LYS A 51 29.73 29.11 6.11
CA LYS A 51 31.17 28.81 6.17
C LYS A 51 32.02 30.06 5.98
N THR A 52 31.73 30.87 4.95
CA THR A 52 32.43 32.13 4.70
C THR A 52 32.24 33.12 5.85
N GLY A 53 31.06 33.15 6.48
CA GLY A 53 30.81 33.96 7.67
C GLY A 53 31.64 33.55 8.88
N ASN A 54 31.85 32.25 9.11
CA ASN A 54 32.66 31.75 10.24
C ASN A 54 34.18 31.92 10.03
N GLU A 55 34.68 31.81 8.80
CA GLU A 55 36.11 32.00 8.51
C GLU A 55 36.54 33.47 8.66
N VAL A 56 35.66 34.42 8.35
CA VAL A 56 35.93 35.86 8.48
C VAL A 56 35.79 36.37 9.92
N LEU A 57 35.17 35.59 10.83
CA LEU A 57 35.07 35.91 12.26
C LEU A 57 36.40 35.75 13.03
N GLY A 58 37.45 35.25 12.38
CA GLY A 58 38.81 35.19 12.95
C GLY A 58 39.56 36.53 13.01
N PHE A 59 39.04 37.61 12.43
CA PHE A 59 39.67 38.93 12.47
C PHE A 59 38.67 40.03 12.81
N SER A 60 38.97 40.74 13.90
CA SER A 60 38.21 41.81 14.56
C SER A 60 37.60 42.87 13.62
N CYS A 61 36.38 42.64 13.13
CA CYS A 61 35.51 43.71 12.61
C CYS A 61 34.04 43.46 13.00
N TYR A 62 33.60 44.10 14.09
CA TYR A 62 32.25 43.99 14.66
C TYR A 62 31.13 44.38 13.66
N ILE A 63 31.46 45.21 12.66
CA ILE A 63 30.54 45.66 11.60
C ILE A 63 30.32 44.56 10.54
N HIS A 64 31.32 43.72 10.27
CA HIS A 64 31.23 42.66 9.25
C HIS A 64 30.40 41.45 9.74
N SER A 65 30.44 41.18 11.05
CA SER A 65 29.65 40.12 11.70
C SER A 65 28.13 40.32 11.58
N PHE A 66 27.67 41.58 11.62
CA PHE A 66 26.24 41.90 11.54
C PHE A 66 25.64 41.66 10.14
N PHE A 67 26.40 41.92 9.06
CA PHE A 67 25.91 41.77 7.69
C PHE A 67 25.82 40.30 7.25
N SER A 68 26.82 39.48 7.59
CA SER A 68 26.85 38.05 7.26
C SER A 68 25.75 37.25 7.99
N THR A 69 25.48 37.61 9.25
CA THR A 69 24.38 37.01 10.02
C THR A 69 23.01 37.42 9.52
N ALA A 70 22.85 38.63 8.97
CA ALA A 70 21.61 39.08 8.35
C ALA A 70 21.31 38.34 7.03
N ALA A 71 22.31 38.16 6.16
CA ALA A 71 22.15 37.45 4.89
C ALA A 71 21.73 35.98 5.10
N THR A 72 22.39 35.28 6.02
CA THR A 72 22.06 33.89 6.36
C THR A 72 20.66 33.76 6.98
N LYS A 73 20.25 34.72 7.82
CA LYS A 73 18.88 34.77 8.39
C LYS A 73 17.81 34.97 7.32
N ILE A 74 18.07 35.78 6.29
CA ILE A 74 17.13 36.01 5.18
C ILE A 74 16.96 34.72 4.37
N LEU A 75 18.07 34.07 3.99
CA LEU A 75 18.04 32.79 3.25
C LEU A 75 17.34 31.69 4.07
N ALA A 76 17.56 31.62 5.37
CA ALA A 76 16.86 30.66 6.25
C ALA A 76 15.35 30.91 6.29
N ARG A 77 14.89 32.17 6.34
CA ARG A 77 13.45 32.50 6.23
C ARG A 77 12.88 32.10 4.89
N GLN A 78 13.63 32.28 3.80
CA GLN A 78 13.23 31.85 2.47
C GLN A 78 13.08 30.32 2.40
N LEU A 79 14.01 29.56 3.00
CA LEU A 79 13.93 28.11 3.09
C LEU A 79 12.67 27.64 3.83
N VAL A 80 12.32 28.28 4.95
CA VAL A 80 11.09 27.94 5.70
C VAL A 80 9.84 28.21 4.85
N ARG A 81 9.78 29.34 4.13
CA ARG A 81 8.67 29.64 3.21
C ARG A 81 8.55 28.61 2.10
N LEU A 82 9.68 28.22 1.51
CA LEU A 82 9.72 27.22 0.44
C LEU A 82 9.23 25.85 0.93
N ARG A 83 9.65 25.43 2.13
CA ARG A 83 9.14 24.20 2.76
C ARG A 83 7.64 24.26 3.01
N GLN A 84 7.13 25.39 3.49
CA GLN A 84 5.69 25.57 3.67
C GLN A 84 4.94 25.47 2.32
N GLN A 85 5.48 26.05 1.24
CA GLN A 85 4.90 25.92 -0.10
C GLN A 85 4.88 24.46 -0.58
N ILE A 86 5.97 23.70 -0.38
CA ILE A 86 6.03 22.27 -0.69
C ILE A 86 4.95 21.50 0.09
N THR A 87 4.84 21.74 1.40
CA THR A 87 3.81 21.10 2.24
C THR A 87 2.40 21.46 1.77
N ASN A 88 2.15 22.72 1.41
CA ASN A 88 0.85 23.16 0.89
C ASN A 88 0.51 22.44 -0.42
N LEU A 89 1.45 22.33 -1.37
CA LEU A 89 1.27 21.62 -2.63
C LEU A 89 1.08 20.10 -2.43
N GLN A 90 1.78 19.51 -1.48
CA GLN A 90 1.56 18.11 -1.08
C GLN A 90 0.15 17.91 -0.50
N GLY A 91 -0.33 18.86 0.32
CA GLY A 91 -1.72 18.90 0.80
C GLY A 91 -2.72 19.01 -0.35
N SER A 92 -2.50 19.91 -1.31
CA SER A 92 -3.36 20.05 -2.51
C SER A 92 -3.36 18.79 -3.36
N ARG A 93 -2.22 18.10 -3.51
CA ARG A 93 -2.14 16.80 -4.19
C ARG A 93 -3.00 15.74 -3.49
N ALA A 94 -2.95 15.69 -2.15
CA ALA A 94 -3.77 14.77 -1.38
C ALA A 94 -5.27 15.08 -1.53
N GLN A 95 -5.65 16.35 -1.51
CA GLN A 95 -7.03 16.80 -1.74
C GLN A 95 -7.52 16.39 -3.14
N ILE A 96 -6.74 16.63 -4.21
CA ILE A 96 -7.12 16.23 -5.57
C ILE A 96 -7.26 14.72 -5.68
N ARG A 97 -6.39 13.94 -5.02
CA ARG A 97 -6.52 12.48 -4.97
C ARG A 97 -7.80 12.04 -4.26
N GLY A 98 -8.17 12.70 -3.16
CA GLY A 98 -9.43 12.50 -2.48
C GLY A 98 -10.63 12.78 -3.39
N VAL A 99 -10.67 13.96 -4.03
CA VAL A 99 -11.72 14.33 -4.98
C VAL A 99 -11.78 13.35 -6.15
N THR A 100 -10.65 12.93 -6.72
CA THR A 100 -10.60 11.95 -7.81
C THR A 100 -11.23 10.62 -7.41
N THR A 101 -10.98 10.17 -6.17
CA THR A 101 -11.57 8.94 -5.63
C THR A 101 -13.07 9.08 -5.45
N HIS A 102 -13.54 10.22 -4.91
CA HIS A 102 -14.96 10.54 -4.83
C HIS A 102 -15.63 10.59 -6.21
N THR A 103 -15.00 11.22 -7.20
CA THR A 103 -15.51 11.27 -8.58
C THR A 103 -15.57 9.87 -9.22
N GLN A 104 -14.58 9.02 -8.96
CA GLN A 104 -14.58 7.63 -9.43
C GLN A 104 -15.72 6.81 -8.78
N ALA A 105 -15.97 7.00 -7.48
CA ALA A 105 -17.11 6.40 -6.81
C ALA A 105 -18.44 6.88 -7.41
N LEU A 106 -18.59 8.19 -7.65
CA LEU A 106 -19.78 8.76 -8.32
C LEU A 106 -19.99 8.19 -9.73
N TYR A 107 -18.91 7.94 -10.48
CA TYR A 107 -18.99 7.30 -11.80
C TYR A 107 -19.50 5.86 -11.69
N ALA A 108 -18.99 5.07 -10.73
CA ALA A 108 -19.46 3.72 -10.48
C ALA A 108 -20.95 3.72 -10.05
N SER A 109 -21.33 4.59 -9.11
CA SER A 109 -22.72 4.74 -8.68
C SER A 109 -23.66 5.17 -9.80
N THR A 110 -23.21 6.04 -10.72
CA THR A 110 -23.99 6.46 -11.90
C THR A 110 -24.17 5.29 -12.87
N SER A 111 -23.11 4.51 -13.11
CA SER A 111 -23.18 3.31 -13.96
C SER A 111 -24.15 2.28 -13.38
N ILE A 112 -24.05 2.00 -12.09
CA ILE A 112 -24.96 1.11 -11.37
C ILE A 112 -26.39 1.64 -11.47
N SER A 113 -26.63 2.93 -11.22
CA SER A 113 -27.97 3.54 -11.36
C SER A 113 -28.54 3.38 -12.77
N SER A 114 -27.72 3.53 -13.81
CA SER A 114 -28.17 3.32 -15.19
C SER A 114 -28.50 1.84 -15.49
N GLY A 115 -27.71 0.90 -14.98
CA GLY A 115 -27.98 -0.53 -15.08
C GLY A 115 -29.23 -0.94 -14.29
N MET A 116 -29.38 -0.41 -13.08
CA MET A 116 -30.57 -0.59 -12.24
C MET A 116 -31.81 -0.07 -12.96
N LYS A 117 -31.78 1.10 -13.62
CA LYS A 117 -32.93 1.59 -14.41
C LYS A 117 -33.34 0.60 -15.50
N GLY A 118 -32.38 0.03 -16.21
CA GLY A 118 -32.63 -1.01 -17.22
C GLY A 118 -33.20 -2.29 -16.61
N ALA A 119 -32.58 -2.78 -15.53
CA ALA A 119 -33.03 -3.97 -14.79
C ALA A 119 -34.43 -3.78 -14.19
N THR A 120 -34.73 -2.61 -13.61
CA THR A 120 -36.06 -2.27 -13.09
C THR A 120 -37.07 -2.20 -14.22
N THR A 121 -36.73 -1.64 -15.38
CA THR A 121 -37.63 -1.61 -16.54
C THR A 121 -37.91 -3.03 -17.05
N ALA A 122 -36.89 -3.89 -17.09
CA ALA A 122 -37.05 -5.31 -17.42
C ALA A 122 -37.89 -6.06 -16.38
N MET A 123 -37.66 -5.83 -15.09
CA MET A 123 -38.46 -6.38 -13.99
C MET A 123 -39.90 -5.92 -14.05
N VAL A 124 -40.17 -4.64 -14.36
CA VAL A 124 -41.52 -4.11 -14.53
C VAL A 124 -42.20 -4.74 -15.75
N ALA A 125 -41.48 -4.89 -16.88
CA ALA A 125 -41.99 -5.57 -18.06
C ALA A 125 -42.27 -7.06 -17.79
N MET A 126 -41.38 -7.74 -17.06
CA MET A 126 -41.55 -9.12 -16.60
C MET A 126 -42.74 -9.25 -15.65
N ASN A 127 -42.92 -8.33 -14.70
CA ASN A 127 -44.05 -8.31 -13.78
C ASN A 127 -45.38 -8.04 -14.51
N LYS A 128 -45.34 -7.29 -15.61
CA LYS A 128 -46.53 -7.06 -16.46
C LYS A 128 -46.92 -8.29 -17.29
N GLN A 129 -45.96 -9.14 -17.66
CA GLN A 129 -46.20 -10.38 -18.42
C GLN A 129 -46.38 -11.62 -17.51
N MET A 130 -45.81 -11.61 -16.31
CA MET A 130 -46.10 -12.57 -15.26
C MET A 130 -47.40 -12.18 -14.57
N ALA A 131 -48.53 -12.67 -15.10
CA ALA A 131 -49.78 -12.67 -14.33
C ALA A 131 -49.56 -13.42 -12.99
N PRO A 132 -50.12 -12.95 -11.87
CA PRO A 132 -49.97 -13.58 -10.54
C PRO A 132 -50.39 -15.07 -10.53
N THR A 133 -51.24 -15.48 -11.46
CA THR A 133 -51.66 -16.87 -11.67
C THR A 133 -50.54 -17.78 -12.20
N LYS A 134 -49.61 -17.28 -13.02
CA LYS A 134 -48.45 -18.08 -13.47
C LYS A 134 -47.39 -18.19 -12.36
N GLN A 135 -47.21 -17.16 -11.54
CA GLN A 135 -46.33 -17.24 -10.36
C GLN A 135 -46.85 -18.21 -9.31
N ALA A 136 -48.16 -18.22 -9.03
CA ALA A 136 -48.75 -19.21 -8.12
C ALA A 136 -48.54 -20.66 -8.63
N LYS A 137 -48.63 -20.86 -9.95
CA LYS A 137 -48.38 -22.16 -10.58
C LYS A 137 -46.90 -22.57 -10.49
N VAL A 138 -45.97 -21.64 -10.76
CA VAL A 138 -44.52 -21.87 -10.64
C VAL A 138 -44.10 -22.09 -9.18
N ILE A 139 -44.65 -21.35 -8.21
CA ILE A 139 -44.40 -21.58 -6.78
C ILE A 139 -44.93 -22.94 -6.35
N LYS A 140 -46.11 -23.35 -6.83
CA LYS A 140 -46.66 -24.68 -6.54
C LYS A 140 -45.83 -25.81 -7.16
N GLU A 141 -45.37 -25.64 -8.40
CA GLU A 141 -44.48 -26.60 -9.08
C GLU A 141 -43.10 -26.65 -8.39
N PHE A 142 -42.57 -25.50 -7.96
CA PHE A 142 -41.33 -25.39 -7.20
C PHE A 142 -41.47 -26.04 -5.82
N GLN A 143 -42.56 -25.80 -5.08
CA GLN A 143 -42.82 -26.48 -3.81
C GLN A 143 -42.93 -28.00 -3.99
N LYS A 144 -43.56 -28.47 -5.08
CA LYS A 144 -43.65 -29.90 -5.39
C LYS A 144 -42.28 -30.49 -5.75
N GLN A 145 -41.47 -29.78 -6.54
CA GLN A 145 -40.12 -30.22 -6.93
C GLN A 145 -39.11 -30.11 -5.79
N SER A 146 -39.19 -29.08 -4.96
CA SER A 146 -38.41 -28.96 -3.72
C SER A 146 -38.79 -30.03 -2.72
N ALA A 147 -40.08 -30.33 -2.52
CA ALA A 147 -40.47 -31.46 -1.66
C ALA A 147 -40.03 -32.82 -2.24
N GLN A 148 -40.04 -32.99 -3.57
CA GLN A 148 -39.45 -34.17 -4.20
C GLN A 148 -37.93 -34.22 -4.01
N LEU A 149 -37.24 -33.09 -4.14
CA LEU A 149 -35.80 -32.99 -3.91
C LEU A 149 -35.45 -33.26 -2.45
N ASP A 150 -36.17 -32.67 -1.50
CA ASP A 150 -36.00 -32.91 -0.06
C ASP A 150 -36.23 -34.39 0.25
N MET A 151 -37.28 -35.04 -0.28
CA MET A 151 -37.44 -36.49 -0.14
C MET A 151 -36.29 -37.29 -0.78
N THR A 152 -35.78 -36.89 -1.95
CA THR A 152 -34.63 -37.58 -2.56
C THR A 152 -33.33 -37.32 -1.81
N ILE A 153 -33.18 -36.16 -1.17
CA ILE A 153 -32.04 -35.82 -0.32
C ILE A 153 -32.16 -36.58 1.00
N GLU A 154 -33.35 -36.71 1.59
CA GLU A 154 -33.56 -37.55 2.77
C GLU A 154 -33.24 -39.02 2.46
N MET A 155 -33.75 -39.58 1.35
CA MET A 155 -33.43 -40.95 0.93
C MET A 155 -31.95 -41.13 0.55
N MET A 156 -31.31 -40.11 -0.03
CA MET A 156 -29.89 -40.13 -0.38
C MET A 156 -29.01 -39.93 0.86
N SER A 157 -29.42 -39.09 1.81
CA SER A 157 -28.72 -38.86 3.07
C SER A 157 -28.82 -40.11 3.94
N GLU A 158 -29.96 -40.80 3.97
CA GLU A 158 -30.11 -42.08 4.69
C GLU A 158 -29.27 -43.20 4.06
N ALA A 159 -29.15 -43.24 2.72
CA ALA A 159 -28.24 -44.15 2.03
C ALA A 159 -26.75 -43.79 2.22
N ILE A 160 -26.43 -42.50 2.38
CA ILE A 160 -25.08 -42.01 2.66
C ILE A 160 -24.72 -42.24 4.12
N ASP A 161 -25.64 -42.01 5.07
CA ASP A 161 -25.46 -42.31 6.50
C ASP A 161 -25.18 -43.81 6.67
N GLU A 162 -25.98 -44.69 6.05
CA GLU A 162 -25.77 -46.13 6.17
C GLU A 162 -24.50 -46.65 5.45
N THR A 163 -23.89 -45.83 4.58
CA THR A 163 -22.58 -46.13 3.97
C THR A 163 -21.40 -45.45 4.67
N LEU A 164 -21.60 -44.33 5.36
CA LEU A 164 -20.60 -43.62 6.15
C LEU A 164 -20.46 -44.14 7.59
N ASP A 165 -21.51 -44.72 8.18
CA ASP A 165 -21.47 -45.42 9.48
C ASP A 165 -20.67 -46.74 9.44
N LYS A 166 -19.95 -47.02 8.34
CA LYS A 166 -18.98 -48.11 8.22
C LYS A 166 -17.55 -47.57 8.31
N ASP A 167 -17.17 -47.15 9.51
CA ASP A 167 -15.88 -47.38 10.19
C ASP A 167 -14.52 -47.16 9.44
N GLU A 168 -14.26 -46.01 8.79
CA GLU A 168 -12.85 -45.69 8.39
C GLU A 168 -12.47 -44.20 8.30
N ALA A 169 -13.40 -43.25 8.47
CA ALA A 169 -13.13 -41.83 8.16
C ALA A 169 -12.70 -40.93 9.35
N GLU A 170 -12.84 -41.37 10.61
CA GLU A 170 -12.48 -40.53 11.76
C GLU A 170 -10.95 -40.43 11.95
N GLU A 171 -10.19 -41.51 11.72
CA GLU A 171 -8.74 -41.53 11.97
C GLU A 171 -7.94 -40.63 10.99
N GLU A 172 -8.38 -40.53 9.72
CA GLU A 172 -7.70 -39.67 8.72
C GLU A 172 -7.95 -38.17 8.95
N THR A 173 -9.07 -37.79 9.58
CA THR A 173 -9.40 -36.37 9.81
C THR A 173 -8.57 -35.73 10.93
N GLU A 174 -8.17 -36.51 11.94
CA GLU A 174 -7.29 -36.02 13.02
C GLU A 174 -5.87 -35.72 12.50
N ASP A 175 -5.32 -36.59 11.64
CA ASP A 175 -3.99 -36.42 11.04
C ASP A 175 -3.88 -35.18 10.13
N LEU A 176 -4.90 -34.96 9.29
CA LEU A 176 -4.99 -33.76 8.45
C LEU A 176 -5.10 -32.47 9.28
N THR A 177 -5.81 -32.53 10.41
CA THR A 177 -5.97 -31.36 11.29
C THR A 177 -4.65 -31.03 12.00
N ASN A 178 -3.91 -32.05 12.46
CA ASN A 178 -2.59 -31.88 13.04
C ASN A 178 -1.57 -31.29 12.04
N GLN A 179 -1.61 -31.74 10.77
CA GLN A 179 -0.75 -31.19 9.71
C GLN A 179 -1.02 -29.70 9.43
N VAL A 180 -2.29 -29.29 9.39
CA VAL A 180 -2.67 -27.86 9.21
C VAL A 180 -2.24 -27.01 10.40
N LEU A 181 -2.35 -27.53 11.63
CA LEU A 181 -1.91 -26.83 12.84
C LEU A 181 -0.40 -26.58 12.85
N ASP A 182 0.38 -27.53 12.36
CA ASP A 182 1.84 -27.38 12.17
C ASP A 182 2.17 -26.35 11.07
N GLU A 183 1.46 -26.37 9.95
CA GLU A 183 1.64 -25.39 8.86
C GLU A 183 1.27 -23.95 9.27
N ILE A 184 0.26 -23.76 10.12
CA ILE A 184 -0.14 -22.44 10.64
C ILE A 184 0.84 -21.91 11.71
N GLY A 185 1.73 -22.76 12.25
CA GLY A 185 2.86 -22.32 13.08
C GLY A 185 2.48 -21.88 14.50
N VAL A 186 1.35 -22.37 15.02
CA VAL A 186 0.87 -22.05 16.38
C VAL A 186 1.85 -22.55 17.46
N GLY A 187 2.65 -23.59 17.16
CA GLY A 187 3.73 -24.07 18.04
C GLY A 187 5.00 -23.21 18.05
N VAL A 188 5.38 -22.61 16.91
CA VAL A 188 6.67 -21.90 16.75
C VAL A 188 6.64 -20.50 17.36
N ALA A 189 5.48 -19.83 17.30
CA ALA A 189 5.31 -18.50 17.90
C ALA A 189 5.41 -18.52 19.44
N SER A 190 5.04 -19.64 20.07
CA SER A 190 5.14 -19.83 21.54
C SER A 190 6.60 -19.99 21.99
N GLN A 191 7.43 -20.71 21.22
CA GLN A 191 8.85 -20.95 21.58
C GLN A 191 9.80 -19.77 21.28
N LEU A 192 9.48 -18.90 20.30
CA LEU A 192 10.31 -17.73 19.97
C LEU A 192 10.11 -16.52 20.91
N SER A 193 9.01 -16.50 21.68
CA SER A 193 8.74 -15.42 22.65
C SER A 193 9.58 -15.52 23.93
N SER A 194 10.20 -16.67 24.21
CA SER A 194 10.93 -16.94 25.46
C SER A 194 12.46 -16.79 25.41
N ALA A 195 13.04 -16.25 24.33
CA ALA A 195 14.49 -16.03 24.26
C ALA A 195 14.91 -14.70 24.94
N PRO A 196 15.87 -14.68 25.90
CA PRO A 196 16.19 -13.48 26.69
C PRO A 196 16.89 -12.40 25.86
N LYS A 197 16.39 -11.16 25.91
CA LYS A 197 17.05 -9.96 25.34
C LYS A 197 18.27 -9.56 26.18
N GLY A 198 19.43 -10.09 25.82
CA GLY A 198 20.73 -9.76 26.40
C GLY A 198 21.25 -8.38 25.99
N ARG A 199 21.47 -7.53 26.99
CA ARG A 199 21.96 -6.15 26.94
C ARG A 199 23.49 -6.12 26.78
N ILE A 200 24.04 -5.42 25.78
CA ILE A 200 25.47 -5.04 25.76
C ILE A 200 25.61 -3.54 25.47
N ALA A 201 26.34 -2.88 26.37
CA ALA A 201 26.57 -1.45 26.43
C ALA A 201 27.74 -0.98 25.53
N THR A 202 27.63 0.30 25.19
CA THR A 202 28.53 1.19 24.45
C THR A 202 29.99 1.24 24.92
N LYS A 203 30.93 1.42 23.98
CA LYS A 203 32.08 2.31 24.18
C LYS A 203 32.64 2.89 22.87
N THR A 204 33.05 4.15 23.02
CA THR A 204 33.39 5.22 22.08
C THR A 204 34.82 5.15 21.54
N ALA A 205 35.06 5.53 20.27
CA ALA A 205 36.11 6.47 19.82
C ALA A 205 36.25 6.49 18.27
N ALA A 206 36.23 7.70 17.70
CA ALA A 206 36.63 8.02 16.30
C ALA A 206 38.10 8.53 16.28
N PRO A 207 38.71 9.08 15.20
CA PRO A 207 38.32 9.16 13.77
C PRO A 207 39.49 8.90 12.77
N ASN A 208 39.19 8.72 11.46
CA ASN A 208 39.82 9.44 10.31
C ASN A 208 39.72 8.71 8.94
N THR A 209 38.93 9.32 8.05
CA THR A 209 39.23 9.76 6.67
C THR A 209 40.10 8.95 5.69
N VAL A 210 39.40 8.35 4.70
CA VAL A 210 39.57 8.38 3.22
C VAL A 210 40.95 8.11 2.58
N ASN A 211 41.06 7.02 1.78
CA ASN A 211 41.45 7.05 0.35
C ASN A 211 41.44 5.67 -0.35
N ASN A 212 40.65 5.60 -1.44
CA ASN A 212 40.84 4.96 -2.75
C ASN A 212 41.37 3.50 -2.96
N LYS A 213 40.59 2.81 -3.82
CA LYS A 213 40.95 1.99 -5.01
C LYS A 213 40.90 0.44 -4.92
N SER A 214 40.16 -0.09 -5.93
CA SER A 214 40.27 -1.35 -6.68
C SER A 214 40.22 -2.71 -5.99
N GLU A 215 39.17 -3.45 -6.38
CA GLU A 215 39.21 -4.77 -7.02
C GLU A 215 39.76 -6.02 -6.28
N ASN A 216 38.96 -7.08 -6.42
CA ASN A 216 39.27 -8.51 -6.42
C ASN A 216 39.26 -9.31 -5.10
N ASN A 217 38.24 -10.19 -5.02
CA ASN A 217 38.26 -11.60 -4.63
C ASN A 217 39.40 -12.09 -3.71
N ASP A 218 39.10 -12.34 -2.42
CA ASP A 218 39.67 -13.46 -1.63
C ASP A 218 38.99 -13.70 -0.26
N SER A 219 37.70 -13.38 -0.07
CA SER A 219 37.06 -13.50 1.26
C SER A 219 36.23 -14.78 1.46
N GLY A 220 36.46 -15.82 0.65
CA GLY A 220 35.76 -17.12 0.74
C GLY A 220 36.64 -18.29 1.20
N SER A 221 37.96 -18.12 1.23
CA SER A 221 38.92 -19.18 1.60
C SER A 221 39.02 -19.36 3.12
N THR A 222 39.00 -18.27 3.88
CA THR A 222 39.22 -18.29 5.33
C THR A 222 38.08 -18.90 6.15
N GLU A 223 36.82 -18.75 5.73
CA GLU A 223 35.68 -19.36 6.42
C GLU A 223 35.55 -20.86 6.11
N VAL A 224 35.90 -21.28 4.89
CA VAL A 224 35.90 -22.69 4.48
C VAL A 224 37.05 -23.44 5.16
N ASP A 225 38.24 -22.84 5.26
CA ASP A 225 39.40 -23.42 5.96
C ASP A 225 39.14 -23.62 7.46
N ASP A 226 38.38 -22.71 8.10
CA ASP A 226 38.03 -22.81 9.53
C ASP A 226 36.93 -23.87 9.77
N LEU A 227 36.02 -24.07 8.80
CA LEU A 227 35.05 -25.16 8.79
C LEU A 227 35.71 -26.53 8.58
N GLU A 228 36.68 -26.64 7.67
CA GLU A 228 37.44 -27.88 7.45
C GLU A 228 38.26 -28.29 8.67
N ARG A 229 38.86 -27.31 9.37
CA ARG A 229 39.55 -27.56 10.65
C ARG A 229 38.62 -28.06 11.75
N ARG A 230 37.39 -27.53 11.82
CA ARG A 230 36.36 -27.99 12.78
C ARG A 230 35.80 -29.37 12.44
N LEU A 231 35.73 -29.72 11.15
CA LEU A 231 35.32 -31.07 10.72
C LEU A 231 36.41 -32.10 11.00
N ALA A 232 37.68 -31.74 10.81
CA ALA A 232 38.82 -32.62 11.10
C ALA A 232 38.98 -32.92 12.59
N SER A 233 38.65 -31.99 13.49
CA SER A 233 38.69 -32.23 14.95
C SER A 233 37.60 -33.18 15.44
N LEU A 234 36.43 -33.19 14.79
CA LEU A 234 35.33 -34.12 15.09
C LEU A 234 35.58 -35.54 14.56
N ARG A 235 36.40 -35.69 13.50
CA ARG A 235 36.76 -37.00 12.93
C ARG A 235 37.88 -37.72 13.70
N ARG A 236 38.48 -37.08 14.71
CA ARG A 236 39.59 -37.62 15.50
C ARG A 236 39.19 -38.09 16.90
N ILE A 237 37.88 -38.17 17.18
CA ILE A 237 37.29 -38.80 18.37
C ILE A 237 36.65 -40.10 17.94
#